data_AF-A0A3B8VLJ0-F1
#
_entry.id   AF-A0A3B8VLJ0-F1
#
_cell.length_a   1.000
_cell.length_b   1.000
_cell.length_c   1.000
_cell.angle_alpha   90.00
_cell.angle_beta   90.00
_cell.angle_gamma   90.00
#
_symmetry.space_group_name_H-M   'P 1'
#
loop_
_entity.id
_entity.type
_entity.pdbx_description
1 polymer ?
#
loop_
_entity_poly.entity_id
_entity_poly.type
_entity_poly.pdbx_seq_one_letter_code
_entity_poly.pdbx_strand_id
1 'polypeptide(L)'
;MPLFRKLLLFSLVIGLVTVSCKKAIDEDHEDVAGFQIFLNNSVVASQSGTNVTSSISLAQGVTTSAMRIEFRDPDGDVMIITDEDLYLRVDSSDESVVTTQLVTSADWSFTLTGVSAGQANITVKLMHGDHADFESRPIPVVVTVAP
;
A
#
# COMPACT_ATOMS: atom_id res chain seq x y z
N MET A 1 -40.40 44.85 50.52
CA MET A 1 -39.03 44.64 51.03
C MET A 1 -39.07 43.40 51.91
N PRO A 2 -38.14 42.43 51.87
CA PRO A 2 -36.96 42.21 51.01
C PRO A 2 -37.09 40.83 50.29
N LEU A 3 -36.13 40.17 49.63
CA LEU A 3 -34.71 40.34 49.38
C LEU A 3 -34.42 39.53 48.09
N PHE A 4 -33.59 40.07 47.21
CA PHE A 4 -32.99 39.38 46.08
C PHE A 4 -32.37 38.04 46.50
N ARG A 5 -32.57 36.98 45.69
CA ARG A 5 -31.61 35.87 45.66
C ARG A 5 -31.38 35.42 44.23
N LYS A 6 -30.36 36.02 43.62
CA LYS A 6 -29.72 35.51 42.40
C LYS A 6 -29.16 34.13 42.72
N LEU A 7 -29.73 33.07 42.14
CA LEU A 7 -29.09 31.77 42.10
C LEU A 7 -28.66 31.54 40.66
N LEU A 8 -27.40 31.83 40.37
CA LEU A 8 -26.75 31.40 39.14
C LEU A 8 -26.81 29.86 39.11
N LEU A 9 -27.62 29.31 38.19
CA LEU A 9 -27.54 27.90 37.82
C LEU A 9 -26.27 27.72 36.98
N PHE A 10 -25.21 27.27 37.65
CA PHE A 10 -23.99 26.81 37.01
C PHE A 10 -24.31 25.47 36.34
N SER A 11 -24.59 25.49 35.03
CA SER A 11 -24.77 24.27 34.24
C SER A 11 -23.43 23.55 34.14
N LEU A 12 -23.24 22.54 35.01
CA LEU A 12 -22.10 21.64 34.97
C LEU A 12 -22.27 20.70 33.77
N VAL A 13 -21.64 21.04 32.65
CA VAL A 13 -21.49 20.13 31.51
C VAL A 13 -20.57 19.00 31.95
N ILE A 14 -21.19 17.87 32.29
CA ILE A 14 -20.48 16.61 32.55
C ILE A 14 -19.90 16.16 31.22
N GLY A 15 -18.59 16.38 31.05
CA GLY A 15 -17.82 15.88 29.93
C GLY A 15 -17.86 14.36 29.93
N LEU A 16 -18.56 13.80 28.94
CA LEU A 16 -18.59 12.37 28.68
C LEU A 16 -17.24 11.99 28.05
N VAL A 17 -16.26 11.68 28.89
CA VAL A 17 -15.00 11.12 28.42
C VAL A 17 -15.27 9.65 28.11
N THR A 18 -15.64 9.34 26.88
CA THR A 18 -15.63 7.95 26.41
C THR A 18 -14.17 7.52 26.36
N VAL A 19 -13.74 6.82 27.41
CA VAL A 19 -12.53 6.01 27.39
C VAL A 19 -12.69 5.05 26.22
N SER A 20 -12.04 5.37 25.10
CA SER A 20 -11.87 4.43 24.00
C SER A 20 -11.17 3.22 24.60
N CYS A 21 -11.91 2.11 24.70
CA CYS A 21 -11.36 0.84 25.14
C CYS A 21 -10.22 0.50 24.18
N LYS A 22 -9.01 0.45 24.72
CA LYS A 22 -7.81 -0.03 24.04
C LYS A 22 -8.12 -1.47 23.65
N LYS A 23 -8.50 -1.69 22.39
CA LYS A 23 -8.59 -3.03 21.82
C LYS A 23 -7.21 -3.65 22.05
N ALA A 24 -7.16 -4.82 22.66
CA ALA A 24 -5.94 -5.60 22.70
C ALA A 24 -5.51 -5.78 21.25
N ILE A 25 -4.42 -5.11 20.86
CA ILE A 25 -3.85 -5.19 19.53
C ILE A 25 -3.15 -6.54 19.51
N ASP A 26 -3.54 -7.36 18.54
CA ASP A 26 -2.77 -8.51 18.11
C ASP A 26 -1.41 -7.96 17.71
N GLU A 27 -0.39 -8.18 18.54
CA GLU A 27 0.99 -8.00 18.11
C GLU A 27 1.17 -9.02 16.99
N ASP A 28 1.33 -8.57 15.73
CA ASP A 28 2.12 -9.26 14.67
C ASP A 28 1.69 -8.97 13.22
N HIS A 29 0.75 -8.06 12.91
CA HIS A 29 0.46 -7.71 11.51
C HIS A 29 0.36 -6.21 11.27
N GLU A 30 1.14 -5.71 10.30
CA GLU A 30 0.92 -4.40 9.70
C GLU A 30 -0.42 -4.43 8.94
N ASP A 31 -1.38 -3.58 9.35
CA ASP A 31 -2.72 -3.50 8.75
C ASP A 31 -2.68 -2.84 7.35
N VAL A 32 -1.97 -3.43 6.41
CA VAL A 32 -1.88 -2.94 5.04
C VAL A 32 -3.21 -3.16 4.31
N ALA A 33 -3.86 -2.08 3.87
CA ALA A 33 -5.11 -2.15 3.11
C ALA A 33 -4.93 -1.82 1.62
N GLY A 34 -3.75 -1.33 1.23
CA GLY A 34 -3.49 -0.94 -0.14
C GLY A 34 -2.05 -0.50 -0.40
N PHE A 35 -1.82 -0.01 -1.62
CA PHE A 35 -0.54 0.56 -2.02
C PHE A 35 -0.70 1.47 -3.24
N GLN A 36 0.36 2.22 -3.52
CA GLN A 36 0.57 2.91 -4.78
C GLN A 36 1.95 2.56 -5.34
N ILE A 37 2.00 2.30 -6.65
CA ILE A 37 3.24 2.09 -7.41
C ILE A 37 3.52 3.37 -8.19
N PHE A 38 4.72 3.91 -7.99
CA PHE A 38 5.19 5.12 -8.63
C PHE A 38 6.28 4.80 -9.66
N LEU A 39 6.14 5.35 -10.86
CA LEU A 39 7.20 5.42 -11.86
C LEU A 39 7.45 6.91 -12.16
N ASN A 40 8.68 7.38 -11.97
CA ASN A 40 9.03 8.79 -12.16
C ASN A 40 8.06 9.75 -11.42
N ASN A 41 7.77 9.47 -10.15
CA ASN A 41 6.85 10.22 -9.28
C ASN A 41 5.38 10.24 -9.73
N SER A 42 5.01 9.48 -10.76
CA SER A 42 3.62 9.33 -11.20
C SER A 42 3.07 7.99 -10.75
N VAL A 43 1.85 7.96 -10.23
CA VAL A 43 1.17 6.71 -9.87
C VAL A 43 0.80 5.96 -11.16
N VAL A 44 1.31 4.74 -11.31
CA VAL A 44 1.05 3.87 -12.48
C VAL A 44 0.15 2.69 -12.15
N ALA A 45 0.07 2.32 -10.88
CA ALA A 45 -0.89 1.34 -10.37
C ALA A 45 -1.18 1.61 -8.90
N SER A 46 -2.38 1.25 -8.46
CA SER A 46 -2.76 1.34 -7.05
C SER A 46 -3.80 0.31 -6.71
N GLN A 47 -3.81 -0.08 -5.43
CA GLN A 47 -4.89 -0.85 -4.84
C GLN A 47 -5.42 -0.13 -3.60
N SER A 48 -6.74 -0.11 -3.46
CA SER A 48 -7.43 0.23 -2.21
C SER A 48 -8.48 -0.85 -1.93
N GLY A 49 -8.33 -1.55 -0.81
CA GLY A 49 -9.12 -2.75 -0.52
C GLY A 49 -8.94 -3.81 -1.61
N THR A 50 -10.02 -4.21 -2.26
CA THR A 50 -9.98 -5.20 -3.36
C THR A 50 -9.96 -4.57 -4.75
N ASN A 51 -9.94 -3.24 -4.86
CA ASN A 51 -10.02 -2.55 -6.15
C ASN A 51 -8.63 -2.17 -6.65
N VAL A 52 -8.26 -2.66 -7.84
CA VAL A 52 -7.06 -2.27 -8.57
C VAL A 52 -7.47 -1.37 -9.73
N THR A 53 -6.95 -0.15 -9.76
CA THR A 53 -7.50 0.91 -10.62
C THR A 53 -6.71 1.15 -11.91
N SER A 54 -5.60 0.45 -12.17
CA SER A 54 -4.76 0.69 -13.37
C SER A 54 -3.96 -0.54 -13.81
N SER A 55 -3.40 -0.44 -15.02
CA SER A 55 -2.45 -1.39 -15.63
C SER A 55 -1.13 -0.72 -15.95
N ILE A 56 -0.03 -1.46 -15.83
CA ILE A 56 1.31 -0.98 -16.22
C ILE A 56 1.56 -1.34 -17.68
N SER A 57 2.11 -0.42 -18.47
CA SER A 57 2.46 -0.65 -19.88
C SER A 57 3.93 -0.36 -20.12
N LEU A 58 4.61 -1.26 -20.84
CA LEU A 58 6.00 -1.13 -21.25
C LEU A 58 6.25 -1.80 -22.61
N ALA A 59 7.32 -1.41 -23.29
CA ALA A 59 7.69 -2.03 -24.56
C ALA A 59 8.50 -3.31 -24.36
N GLN A 60 8.44 -4.22 -25.33
CA GLN A 60 9.27 -5.40 -25.39
C GLN A 60 10.76 -5.01 -25.44
N GLY A 61 11.58 -5.71 -24.68
CA GLY A 61 13.01 -5.46 -24.54
C GLY A 61 13.35 -4.26 -23.65
N VAL A 62 12.37 -3.56 -23.08
CA VAL A 62 12.58 -2.41 -22.20
C VAL A 62 12.49 -2.84 -20.74
N THR A 63 13.48 -2.43 -19.96
CA THR A 63 13.43 -2.42 -18.49
C THR A 63 13.01 -1.05 -18.01
N THR A 64 12.04 -0.99 -17.08
CA THR A 64 11.61 0.27 -16.48
C THR A 64 12.72 0.88 -15.62
N SER A 65 12.65 2.19 -15.38
CA SER A 65 13.31 2.77 -14.20
C SER A 65 12.80 2.08 -12.92
N ALA A 66 13.55 2.23 -11.81
CA ALA A 66 13.10 1.76 -10.51
C ALA A 66 11.71 2.34 -10.19
N MET A 67 10.76 1.45 -9.96
CA MET A 67 9.42 1.78 -9.50
C MET A 67 9.37 1.61 -7.99
N ARG A 68 8.81 2.60 -7.32
CA ARG A 68 8.71 2.67 -5.86
C ARG A 68 7.31 2.32 -5.41
N ILE A 69 7.20 1.57 -4.32
CA ILE A 69 5.93 1.22 -3.70
C ILE A 69 5.77 2.04 -2.41
N GLU A 70 4.57 2.57 -2.19
CA GLU A 70 4.13 3.07 -0.89
C GLU A 70 2.95 2.22 -0.43
N PHE A 71 3.09 1.54 0.71
CA PHE A 71 1.98 0.84 1.35
C PHE A 71 1.06 1.83 2.08
N ARG A 72 -0.21 1.46 2.18
CA ARG A 72 -1.28 2.30 2.72
C ARG A 72 -2.08 1.54 3.76
N ASP A 73 -2.40 2.23 4.85
CA ASP A 73 -3.25 1.70 5.93
C ASP A 73 -4.74 1.70 5.52
N PRO A 74 -5.67 1.23 6.38
CA PRO A 74 -7.10 1.20 6.06
C PRO A 74 -7.73 2.57 5.83
N ASP A 75 -7.12 3.64 6.36
CA ASP A 75 -7.57 5.02 6.18
C ASP A 75 -6.99 5.65 4.88
N GLY A 76 -6.01 4.99 4.26
CA GLY A 76 -5.36 5.41 3.01
C GLY A 76 -4.10 6.27 3.23
N ASP A 77 -3.63 6.38 4.46
CA ASP A 77 -2.40 7.10 4.79
C ASP A 77 -1.17 6.26 4.45
N VAL A 78 -0.04 6.93 4.16
CA VAL A 78 1.22 6.23 3.84
C VAL A 78 1.74 5.55 5.11
N MET A 79 2.05 4.26 5.00
CA MET A 79 2.72 3.51 6.05
C MET A 79 4.23 3.66 5.93
N ILE A 80 4.90 3.86 7.07
CA ILE A 80 6.36 3.83 7.18
C ILE A 80 6.74 2.50 7.83
N ILE A 81 7.24 1.57 7.02
CA ILE A 81 7.66 0.25 7.47
C ILE A 81 9.13 0.34 7.89
N THR A 82 9.39 0.11 9.18
CA THR A 82 10.75 0.18 9.77
C THR A 82 11.25 -1.16 10.31
N ASP A 83 10.43 -2.20 10.26
CA ASP A 83 10.82 -3.54 10.67
C ASP A 83 11.79 -4.13 9.64
N GLU A 84 12.93 -4.64 10.09
CA GLU A 84 13.98 -5.22 9.25
C GLU A 84 13.65 -6.65 8.80
N ASP A 85 12.71 -7.33 9.46
CA ASP A 85 12.24 -8.66 9.08
C ASP A 85 11.21 -8.61 7.94
N LEU A 86 10.70 -7.41 7.63
CA LEU A 86 9.78 -7.16 6.53
C LEU A 86 10.50 -6.85 5.22
N TYR A 87 10.07 -7.49 4.13
CA TYR A 87 10.67 -7.25 2.82
C TYR A 87 9.67 -7.30 1.67
N LEU A 88 9.99 -6.59 0.59
CA LEU A 88 9.20 -6.58 -0.63
C LEU A 88 9.45 -7.85 -1.46
N ARG A 89 8.37 -8.47 -1.92
CA ARG A 89 8.42 -9.45 -3.01
C ARG A 89 7.44 -9.04 -4.12
N VAL A 90 7.87 -9.21 -5.37
CA VAL A 90 7.01 -8.98 -6.54
C VAL A 90 7.11 -10.19 -7.45
N ASP A 91 6.02 -10.94 -7.58
CA ASP A 91 5.94 -12.13 -8.42
C ASP A 91 5.27 -11.78 -9.75
N SER A 92 5.78 -12.34 -10.86
CA SER A 92 5.10 -12.32 -12.16
C SER A 92 4.27 -13.58 -12.35
N SER A 93 3.08 -13.46 -12.92
CA SER A 93 2.26 -14.62 -13.30
C SER A 93 2.80 -15.33 -14.53
N ASP A 94 3.59 -14.66 -15.36
CA ASP A 94 4.20 -15.21 -16.58
C ASP A 94 5.51 -14.46 -16.90
N GLU A 95 6.63 -15.07 -16.50
CA GLU A 95 7.98 -14.53 -16.73
C GLU A 95 8.41 -14.57 -18.21
N SER A 96 7.69 -15.30 -19.08
CA SER A 96 7.94 -15.24 -20.52
C SER A 96 7.41 -13.95 -21.16
N VAL A 97 6.52 -13.23 -20.47
CA VAL A 97 5.98 -11.93 -20.88
C VAL A 97 6.65 -10.79 -20.14
N VAL A 98 6.73 -10.86 -18.81
CA VAL A 98 7.35 -9.81 -17.98
C VAL A 98 8.08 -10.42 -16.79
N THR A 99 9.30 -9.98 -16.54
CA THR A 99 10.06 -10.35 -15.34
C THR A 99 10.12 -9.20 -14.35
N THR A 100 10.24 -9.54 -13.07
CA THR A 100 10.37 -8.61 -11.94
C THR A 100 11.78 -8.71 -11.36
N GLN A 101 12.32 -7.59 -10.89
CA GLN A 101 13.59 -7.58 -10.16
C GLN A 101 13.53 -6.56 -9.03
N LEU A 102 13.88 -6.96 -7.81
CA LEU A 102 13.99 -6.05 -6.67
C LEU A 102 15.20 -5.13 -6.82
N VAL A 103 15.06 -3.87 -6.40
CA VAL A 103 16.14 -2.88 -6.37
C VAL A 103 16.64 -2.77 -4.93
N THR A 104 17.65 -3.56 -4.56
CA THR A 104 18.12 -3.63 -3.17
C THR A 104 18.83 -2.37 -2.67
N SER A 105 19.19 -1.44 -3.56
CA SER A 105 19.79 -0.15 -3.22
C SER A 105 18.75 0.94 -2.91
N ALA A 106 17.46 0.63 -3.05
CA ALA A 106 16.37 1.57 -2.82
C ALA A 106 15.22 0.85 -2.14
N ASP A 107 14.85 1.31 -0.94
CA ASP A 107 13.77 0.69 -0.18
C ASP A 107 12.48 0.63 -0.99
N TRP A 108 11.77 -0.49 -0.84
CA TRP A 108 10.44 -0.71 -1.43
C TRP A 108 10.38 -0.50 -2.94
N SER A 109 11.43 -0.89 -3.67
CA SER A 109 11.54 -0.64 -5.11
C SER A 109 11.85 -1.89 -5.94
N PHE A 110 11.35 -1.90 -7.18
CA PHE A 110 11.55 -2.98 -8.15
C PHE A 110 11.55 -2.45 -9.59
N THR A 111 11.99 -3.25 -10.54
CA THR A 111 11.88 -2.99 -11.98
C THR A 111 11.06 -4.07 -12.67
N LEU A 112 10.51 -3.73 -13.83
CA LEU A 112 9.93 -4.69 -14.75
C LEU A 112 10.72 -4.70 -16.05
N THR A 113 10.90 -5.88 -16.63
CA THR A 113 11.45 -6.02 -17.99
C THR A 113 10.43 -6.71 -18.88
N GLY A 114 10.04 -6.05 -19.96
CA GLY A 114 9.16 -6.65 -20.97
C GLY A 114 9.95 -7.66 -21.80
N VAL A 115 9.59 -8.94 -21.74
CA VAL A 115 10.29 -10.03 -22.45
C VAL A 115 9.68 -10.29 -23.82
N SER A 116 8.36 -10.43 -23.88
CA SER A 116 7.61 -10.66 -25.11
C SER A 116 6.30 -9.90 -25.11
N ALA A 117 5.82 -9.51 -26.31
CA ALA A 117 4.54 -8.81 -26.43
C ALA A 117 3.39 -9.70 -25.95
N GLY A 118 2.54 -9.17 -25.08
CA GLY A 118 1.51 -9.94 -24.41
C GLY A 118 0.97 -9.26 -23.15
N GLN A 119 0.28 -10.04 -22.33
CA GLN A 119 -0.24 -9.59 -21.04
C GLN A 119 0.12 -10.61 -19.97
N ALA A 120 0.49 -10.10 -18.80
CA ALA A 120 0.71 -10.88 -17.58
C ALA A 120 0.20 -10.05 -16.40
N ASN A 121 0.24 -10.62 -15.21
CA ASN A 121 -0.01 -9.89 -13.98
C ASN A 121 1.23 -9.90 -13.11
N ILE A 122 1.38 -8.87 -12.29
CA ILE A 122 2.28 -8.93 -11.14
C ILE A 122 1.49 -8.93 -9.84
N THR A 123 2.08 -9.50 -8.80
CA THR A 123 1.54 -9.49 -7.43
C THR A 123 2.58 -8.91 -6.49
N VAL A 124 2.19 -7.88 -5.75
CA VAL A 124 3.02 -7.24 -4.72
C VAL A 124 2.74 -7.90 -3.38
N LYS A 125 3.80 -8.24 -2.66
CA LYS A 125 3.73 -8.87 -1.34
C LYS A 125 4.61 -8.14 -0.34
N LEU A 126 4.06 -7.86 0.83
CA LEU A 126 4.85 -7.54 2.02
C LEU A 126 5.08 -8.86 2.76
N MET A 127 6.33 -9.32 2.75
CA MET A 127 6.71 -10.61 3.33
C MET A 127 7.23 -10.42 4.74
N HIS A 128 6.92 -11.38 5.61
CA HIS A 128 7.49 -11.57 6.93
C HIS A 128 8.00 -13.02 7.04
N GLY A 129 9.32 -13.19 7.04
CA GLY A 129 9.92 -14.52 7.02
C GLY A 129 9.53 -15.33 5.77
N ASP A 130 8.68 -16.36 5.94
CA ASP A 130 8.26 -17.28 4.88
C ASP A 130 6.83 -17.06 4.36
N HIS A 131 6.09 -16.11 4.93
CA HIS A 131 4.71 -15.80 4.55
C HIS A 131 4.53 -14.32 4.21
N ALA A 132 3.41 -14.01 3.57
CA ALA A 132 3.03 -12.64 3.24
C ALA A 132 2.02 -12.13 4.27
N ASP A 133 2.34 -11.01 4.93
CA ASP A 133 1.38 -10.26 5.76
C ASP A 133 0.38 -9.51 4.87
N PHE A 134 0.82 -9.14 3.66
CA PHE A 134 -0.05 -8.57 2.64
C PHE A 134 0.26 -9.16 1.27
N GLU A 135 -0.81 -9.47 0.53
CA GLU A 135 -0.75 -9.86 -0.88
C GLU A 135 -1.76 -9.04 -1.69
N SER A 136 -1.28 -8.41 -2.76
CA SER A 136 -2.14 -7.65 -3.66
C SER A 136 -3.08 -8.54 -4.46
N ARG A 137 -4.14 -7.94 -5.00
CA ARG A 137 -4.81 -8.49 -6.17
C ARG A 137 -3.87 -8.42 -7.39
N PRO A 138 -4.09 -9.26 -8.42
CA PRO A 138 -3.29 -9.22 -9.63
C PRO A 138 -3.33 -7.84 -10.29
N ILE A 139 -2.15 -7.29 -10.58
CA ILE A 139 -1.98 -5.99 -11.25
C ILE A 139 -1.65 -6.27 -12.71
N PRO A 140 -2.50 -5.88 -13.68
CA PRO A 140 -2.25 -6.16 -15.08
C PRO A 140 -1.02 -5.43 -15.61
N VAL A 141 -0.19 -6.13 -16.38
CA VAL A 141 0.94 -5.59 -17.11
C VAL A 141 0.81 -5.94 -18.60
N VAL A 142 0.93 -4.94 -19.45
CA VAL A 142 0.85 -5.08 -20.90
C VAL A 142 2.21 -4.78 -21.52
N VAL A 143 2.75 -5.74 -22.27
CA VAL A 143 3.97 -5.57 -23.04
C VAL A 143 3.62 -5.39 -24.51
N THR A 144 4.01 -4.27 -25.10
CA THR A 144 3.76 -3.97 -26.52
C THR A 144 5.02 -4.20 -27.35
N VAL A 145 4.84 -4.49 -28.64
CA VAL A 145 5.97 -4.57 -29.57
C VAL A 145 6.65 -3.19 -29.63
N ALA A 146 7.98 -3.16 -29.51
CA ALA A 146 8.73 -1.93 -29.68
C ALA A 146 8.55 -1.41 -31.13
N PRO A 147 8.36 -0.10 -31.34
CA PRO A 147 8.18 0.49 -32.67
C PRO A 147 9.42 0.33 -33.56
#